data_AF-A0A944I3Z4-F1
#
_entry.id   AF-A0A944I3Z4-F1
#
_cell.length_a   1.000
_cell.length_b   1.000
_cell.length_c   1.000
_cell.angle_alpha   90.00
_cell.angle_beta   90.00
_cell.angle_gamma   90.00
#
_symmetry.space_group_name_H-M   'P 1'
#
loop_
_entity.id
_entity.type
_entity.pdbx_description
1 polymer ?
#
loop_
_entity_poly.entity_id
_entity_poly.type
_entity_poly.pdbx_seq_one_letter_code
_entity_poly.pdbx_strand_id
1 'polypeptide(L)'
;MFKPKYPTPDTYVPTAHTHAPNPAERSAPPAPAPTRSGVLDLVRSNPAAVVTGVVVTGVVLTSMLLAVAITGLALSISGVVLLVLVRMLRQEFRR
;
A
#
# COMPACT_ATOMS: atom_id res chain seq x y z
N MET A 1 23.77 -22.57 -57.50
CA MET A 1 23.42 -21.45 -56.59
C MET A 1 22.09 -21.76 -55.93
N PHE A 2 22.07 -21.87 -54.60
CA PHE A 2 20.85 -22.16 -53.83
C PHE A 2 19.85 -21.01 -54.00
N LYS A 3 18.71 -21.28 -54.64
CA LYS A 3 17.55 -20.39 -54.56
C LYS A 3 16.62 -20.96 -53.49
N PRO A 4 16.52 -20.36 -52.30
CA PRO A 4 15.58 -20.81 -51.29
C PRO A 4 14.16 -20.68 -51.84
N LYS A 5 13.43 -21.79 -51.87
CA LYS A 5 12.01 -21.79 -52.19
C LYS A 5 11.25 -21.41 -50.92
N TYR A 6 10.65 -20.23 -50.91
CA TYR A 6 9.83 -19.77 -49.79
C TYR A 6 8.45 -20.45 -49.85
N PRO A 7 7.89 -20.86 -48.70
CA PRO A 7 6.54 -21.38 -48.64
C PRO A 7 5.52 -20.26 -48.94
N THR A 8 4.40 -20.67 -49.53
CA THR A 8 3.26 -19.80 -49.84
C THR A 8 2.75 -19.15 -48.54
N PRO A 9 2.58 -17.81 -48.48
CA PRO A 9 1.99 -17.17 -47.31
C PRO A 9 0.51 -17.55 -47.22
N ASP A 10 0.10 -18.30 -46.21
CA ASP A 10 -1.31 -18.64 -45.95
C ASP A 10 -2.11 -17.48 -45.32
N THR A 11 -1.61 -16.25 -45.39
CA THR A 11 -2.26 -15.10 -44.79
C THR A 11 -2.25 -13.91 -45.74
N TYR A 12 -2.99 -14.02 -46.83
CA TYR A 12 -3.49 -12.84 -47.53
C TYR A 12 -4.94 -13.04 -47.94
N VAL A 13 -5.85 -12.56 -47.10
CA VAL A 13 -7.22 -12.22 -47.54
C VAL A 13 -7.14 -10.77 -48.02
N PRO A 14 -7.38 -10.48 -49.31
CA PRO A 14 -7.47 -9.11 -49.78
C PRO A 14 -8.72 -8.49 -49.16
N THR A 15 -8.55 -7.64 -48.15
CA THR A 15 -9.65 -6.82 -47.65
C THR A 15 -10.01 -5.84 -48.76
N ALA A 16 -11.19 -6.00 -49.37
CA ALA A 16 -11.72 -5.06 -50.34
C ALA A 16 -11.72 -3.65 -49.73
N HIS A 17 -10.93 -2.76 -50.31
CA HIS A 17 -10.85 -1.36 -49.94
C HIS A 17 -12.14 -0.64 -50.38
N THR A 18 -13.15 -0.59 -49.53
CA THR A 18 -14.19 0.45 -49.63
C THR A 18 -13.68 1.69 -48.91
N HIS A 19 -13.36 2.71 -49.70
CA HIS A 19 -12.85 4.00 -49.23
C HIS A 19 -13.98 4.81 -48.57
N ALA A 20 -13.86 5.13 -47.29
CA ALA A 20 -14.57 6.25 -46.63
C ALA A 20 -13.68 6.81 -45.50
N PRO A 21 -13.61 8.15 -45.28
CA PRO A 21 -12.43 8.79 -44.69
C PRO A 21 -12.58 9.11 -43.20
N ASN A 22 -11.57 8.81 -42.36
CA ASN A 22 -11.02 9.70 -41.31
C ASN A 22 -9.83 8.98 -40.59
N PRO A 23 -8.69 9.65 -40.28
CA PRO A 23 -7.59 9.01 -39.56
C PRO A 23 -7.89 8.95 -38.06
N ALA A 24 -8.19 7.76 -37.54
CA ALA A 24 -8.22 7.51 -36.11
C ALA A 24 -6.93 6.80 -35.69
N GLU A 25 -6.27 7.38 -34.70
CA GLU A 25 -5.04 6.94 -34.05
C GLU A 25 -4.99 5.42 -33.77
N ARG A 26 -3.80 4.84 -33.93
CA ARG A 26 -3.44 3.55 -33.34
C ARG A 26 -3.65 3.63 -31.83
N SER A 27 -4.76 3.12 -31.34
CA SER A 27 -4.93 2.85 -29.92
C SER A 27 -3.87 1.81 -29.49
N ALA A 28 -2.97 2.25 -28.61
CA ALA A 28 -2.09 1.37 -27.86
C ALA A 28 -2.92 0.29 -27.13
N PRO A 29 -2.36 -0.91 -26.86
CA PRO A 29 -3.05 -1.88 -26.02
C PRO A 29 -3.39 -1.20 -24.68
N PRO A 30 -4.63 -1.38 -24.16
CA PRO A 30 -4.98 -0.78 -22.89
C PRO A 30 -4.00 -1.27 -21.83
N ALA A 31 -3.29 -0.32 -21.21
CA ALA A 31 -2.49 -0.60 -20.02
C ALA A 31 -3.41 -1.35 -19.02
N PRO A 32 -2.90 -2.35 -18.27
CA PRO A 32 -3.71 -3.03 -17.26
C PRO A 32 -4.26 -1.97 -16.33
N ALA A 33 -5.56 -1.70 -16.48
CA ALA A 33 -6.26 -0.80 -15.60
C ALA A 33 -6.08 -1.36 -14.19
N PRO A 34 -5.79 -0.53 -13.18
CA PRO A 34 -5.80 -1.01 -11.81
C PRO A 34 -7.23 -1.46 -11.53
N THR A 35 -7.48 -2.76 -11.68
CA THR A 35 -8.69 -3.40 -11.20
C THR A 35 -8.69 -3.07 -9.73
N ARG A 36 -9.69 -2.28 -9.33
CA ARG A 36 -9.96 -1.98 -7.93
C ARG A 36 -10.44 -3.28 -7.30
N SER A 37 -9.52 -4.23 -7.12
CA SER A 37 -9.74 -5.50 -6.45
C SER A 37 -10.13 -5.12 -5.04
N GLY A 38 -11.43 -5.15 -4.77
CA GLY A 38 -11.96 -4.85 -3.46
C GLY A 38 -11.30 -5.74 -2.43
N VAL A 39 -11.26 -5.29 -1.17
CA VAL A 39 -10.61 -6.02 -0.07
C VAL A 39 -11.06 -7.49 -0.01
N LEU A 40 -12.30 -7.77 -0.38
CA LEU A 40 -12.86 -9.13 -0.53
C LEU A 40 -12.12 -10.02 -1.55
N ASP A 41 -11.69 -9.46 -2.68
CA ASP A 41 -10.99 -10.19 -3.74
C ASP A 41 -9.54 -10.47 -3.34
N LEU A 42 -8.94 -9.56 -2.55
CA LEU A 42 -7.62 -9.76 -1.94
C LEU A 42 -7.66 -10.85 -0.85
N VAL A 43 -8.70 -10.89 -0.04
CA VAL A 43 -8.92 -11.95 0.97
C VAL A 43 -9.12 -13.31 0.29
N ARG A 44 -9.83 -13.34 -0.85
CA ARG A 44 -10.09 -14.57 -1.59
C ARG A 44 -8.86 -15.09 -2.33
N SER A 45 -8.03 -14.20 -2.85
CA SER A 45 -6.80 -14.55 -3.58
C SER A 45 -5.66 -14.96 -2.66
N ASN A 46 -5.53 -14.38 -1.46
CA ASN A 46 -4.49 -14.76 -0.51
C ASN A 46 -4.93 -14.60 0.96
N PRO A 47 -5.71 -15.55 1.50
CA PRO A 47 -6.23 -15.47 2.86
C PRO A 47 -5.12 -15.50 3.92
N ALA A 48 -4.04 -16.26 3.67
CA ALA A 48 -2.92 -16.37 4.60
C ALA A 48 -2.21 -15.01 4.79
N ALA A 49 -1.94 -14.29 3.70
CA ALA A 49 -1.31 -12.98 3.76
C ALA A 49 -2.15 -11.95 4.55
N VAL A 50 -3.49 -11.99 4.39
CA VAL A 50 -4.39 -11.12 5.14
C VAL A 50 -4.32 -11.44 6.64
N VAL A 51 -4.41 -12.71 7.02
CA VAL A 51 -4.33 -13.11 8.44
C VAL A 51 -2.99 -12.69 9.03
N THR A 52 -1.88 -12.93 8.35
CA THR A 52 -0.56 -12.49 8.83
C THR A 52 -0.46 -10.97 8.92
N GLY A 53 -1.03 -10.25 7.97
CA GLY A 53 -1.05 -8.79 7.98
C GLY A 53 -1.80 -8.26 9.20
N VAL A 54 -3.01 -8.78 9.46
CA VAL A 54 -3.82 -8.38 10.62
C VAL A 54 -3.11 -8.72 11.93
N VAL A 55 -2.50 -9.90 12.05
CA VAL A 55 -1.77 -10.30 13.26
C VAL A 55 -0.58 -9.38 13.50
N VAL A 56 0.23 -9.11 12.47
CA VAL A 56 1.39 -8.21 12.60
C VAL A 56 0.94 -6.79 12.95
N THR A 57 -0.07 -6.26 12.27
CA THR A 57 -0.63 -4.93 12.60
C THR A 57 -1.15 -4.89 14.03
N GLY A 58 -1.86 -5.94 14.47
CA GLY A 58 -2.32 -6.07 15.85
C GLY A 58 -1.17 -6.03 16.85
N VAL A 59 -0.12 -6.84 16.64
CA VAL A 59 1.06 -6.89 17.51
C VAL A 59 1.79 -5.54 17.55
N VAL A 60 1.94 -4.87 16.41
CA VAL A 60 2.57 -3.54 16.34
C VAL A 60 1.76 -2.51 17.14
N LEU A 61 0.43 -2.51 16.99
CA LEU A 61 -0.45 -1.62 17.76
C LEU A 61 -0.38 -1.92 19.26
N THR A 62 -0.40 -3.19 19.66
CA THR A 62 -0.25 -3.58 21.06
C THR A 62 1.11 -3.17 21.62
N SER A 63 2.19 -3.35 20.87
CA SER A 63 3.53 -2.91 21.26
C SER A 63 3.61 -1.39 21.41
N MET A 64 2.97 -0.65 20.50
CA MET A 64 2.93 0.82 20.56
C MET A 64 2.14 1.29 21.79
N LEU A 65 0.99 0.67 22.08
CA LEU A 65 0.19 0.95 23.27
C LEU A 65 0.94 0.64 24.57
N LEU A 66 1.65 -0.50 24.61
CA LEU A 66 2.49 -0.87 25.76
C LEU A 66 3.62 0.15 25.97
N ALA A 67 4.31 0.54 24.90
CA ALA A 67 5.36 1.56 24.96
C ALA A 67 4.85 2.91 25.48
N VAL A 68 3.67 3.33 25.00
CA VAL A 68 3.00 4.56 25.47
C VAL A 68 2.62 4.45 26.95
N ALA A 69 2.13 3.30 27.40
CA ALA A 69 1.78 3.09 28.81
C ALA A 69 3.00 3.21 29.74
N ILE A 70 4.12 2.59 29.36
CA ILE A 70 5.38 2.68 30.12
C ILE A 70 5.88 4.13 30.16
N THR A 71 5.83 4.83 29.03
CA THR A 71 6.24 6.23 28.94
C THR A 71 5.34 7.13 29.80
N GLY A 72 4.02 6.90 29.77
CA GLY A 72 3.06 7.61 30.61
C GLY A 72 3.31 7.39 32.10
N LEU A 73 3.67 6.17 32.51
CA LEU A 73 4.04 5.87 33.89
C LEU A 73 5.32 6.63 34.31
N ALA A 74 6.35 6.62 33.46
CA ALA A 74 7.59 7.35 33.72
C ALA A 74 7.35 8.87 33.85
N LEU A 75 6.54 9.44 32.94
CA LEU A 75 6.14 10.85 33.00
C LEU A 75 5.26 11.17 34.21
N SER A 76 4.39 10.24 34.62
CA SER A 76 3.58 10.39 35.83
C SER A 76 4.47 10.49 37.07
N ILE A 77 5.42 9.56 37.23
CA ILE A 77 6.36 9.58 38.35
C ILE A 77 7.20 10.87 38.33
N SER A 78 7.77 11.21 37.17
CA SER A 78 8.55 12.44 37.01
C SER A 78 7.71 13.69 37.33
N GLY A 79 6.47 13.74 36.85
CA GLY A 79 5.53 14.82 37.14
C GLY A 79 5.21 14.95 38.62
N VAL A 80 5.04 13.83 39.34
CA VAL A 80 4.85 13.82 40.80
C VAL A 80 6.09 14.34 41.51
N VAL A 81 7.29 13.89 41.13
CA VAL A 81 8.55 14.37 41.71
C VAL A 81 8.71 15.87 41.49
N LEU A 82 8.49 16.36 40.27
CA LEU A 82 8.51 17.79 39.94
C LEU A 82 7.48 18.57 40.75
N LEU A 83 6.25 18.05 40.90
CA LEU A 83 5.21 18.68 41.71
C LEU A 83 5.65 18.80 43.17
N VAL A 84 6.26 17.76 43.73
CA VAL A 84 6.78 17.75 45.11
C VAL A 84 7.91 18.77 45.26
N LEU A 85 8.87 18.80 44.34
CA LEU A 85 9.97 19.78 44.35
C LEU A 85 9.45 21.22 44.28
N VAL A 86 8.51 21.49 43.37
CA VAL A 86 7.88 22.81 43.25
C VAL A 86 7.12 23.18 44.53
N ARG A 87 6.44 22.20 45.16
CA ARG A 87 5.78 22.44 46.44
C ARG A 87 6.76 22.74 47.55
N MET A 88 7.85 21.99 47.66
CA MET A 88 8.91 22.24 48.65
C MET A 88 9.53 23.62 48.46
N LEU A 89 9.92 23.97 47.22
CA LEU A 89 10.46 25.28 46.90
C LEU A 89 9.47 26.40 47.25
N ARG A 90 8.18 26.19 46.99
CA ARG A 90 7.14 27.16 47.35
C ARG A 90 6.96 27.30 48.86
N GLN A 91 7.15 26.23 49.64
CA GLN A 91 7.12 26.30 51.10
C GLN A 91 8.35 27.05 51.63
N GLU A 92 9.51 26.84 51.01
CA GLU A 92 10.75 27.53 51.36
C GLU A 92 10.67 29.04 51.11
N PHE A 93 10.13 29.46 49.97
CA PHE A 93 9.87 30.89 49.69
C PHE A 93 8.73 31.52 50.52
N ARG A 94 7.92 30.69 51.21
CA ARG A 94 6.81 31.15 52.06
C ARG A 94 7.19 31.28 53.54
N ARG A 95 8.39 30.85 53.92
CA ARG A 95 9.00 31.08 55.24
C ARG A 95 9.80 32.37 55.26
#